data_AF-A0A0F9TJA6-F1
#
_entry.id   AF-A0A0F9TJA6-F1
#
_cell.length_a   1.000
_cell.length_b   1.000
_cell.length_c   1.000
_cell.angle_alpha   90.00
_cell.angle_beta   90.00
_cell.angle_gamma   90.00
#
_symmetry.space_group_name_H-M   'P 1'
#
loop_
_entity.id
_entity.type
_entity.pdbx_description
1 polymer ?
#
loop_
_entity_poly.entity_id
_entity_poly.type
_entity_poly.pdbx_seq_one_letter_code
_entity_poly.pdbx_strand_id
1 'polypeptide(L)'
;MPEIGEIQRLNHRTHIWHACEDCGRERWARCKKGQSANQRCRSCNARNRGISMRGEGHPAWKGGRVKQSVGYIKVRVFSDDFFYSMVDKKGYVLEHRLVMAKHLGRCLQRWEIVHHKSGIKDDNGLENLQLVSDERHNQITILENRIKYLEGGLMRATLKNSKIIGCPVCWGLKVVCVGLKDNLEPILEPCTGCDGTGWLTYKEVDKKEKSK
;
A
#
# COMPACT_ATOMS: atom_id res chain seq x y z
N MET A 1 -48.14 -37.35 -11.69
CA MET A 1 -46.89 -36.56 -11.59
C MET A 1 -47.27 -35.29 -10.86
N PRO A 2 -46.42 -34.78 -9.95
CA PRO A 2 -46.73 -33.54 -9.24
C PRO A 2 -46.81 -32.34 -10.19
N GLU A 3 -47.68 -31.38 -9.88
CA GLU A 3 -47.87 -30.17 -10.69
C GLU A 3 -46.88 -29.06 -10.28
N ILE A 4 -46.45 -28.21 -11.22
CA ILE A 4 -45.58 -27.06 -10.89
C ILE A 4 -46.33 -26.15 -9.91
N GLY A 5 -45.72 -25.88 -8.77
CA GLY A 5 -46.33 -25.11 -7.69
C GLY A 5 -46.99 -25.96 -6.60
N GLU A 6 -47.08 -27.28 -6.77
CA GLU A 6 -47.59 -28.19 -5.73
C GLU A 6 -46.70 -28.10 -4.47
N ILE A 7 -47.33 -27.94 -3.30
CA ILE A 7 -46.65 -27.79 -2.01
C ILE A 7 -46.86 -29.02 -1.14
N GLN A 8 -45.77 -29.62 -0.68
CA GLN A 8 -45.80 -30.79 0.20
C GLN A 8 -44.91 -30.59 1.43
N ARG A 9 -45.36 -31.09 2.60
CA ARG A 9 -44.56 -31.10 3.82
C ARG A 9 -43.80 -32.42 3.95
N LEU A 10 -42.48 -32.37 3.98
CA LEU A 10 -41.57 -33.53 4.08
C LEU A 10 -40.55 -33.28 5.21
N ASN A 11 -40.41 -34.22 6.16
CA ASN A 11 -39.42 -34.16 7.25
C ASN A 11 -39.35 -32.79 7.94
N HIS A 12 -40.50 -32.30 8.42
CA HIS A 12 -40.68 -31.00 9.08
C HIS A 12 -40.41 -29.75 8.22
N ARG A 13 -40.15 -29.89 6.92
CA ARG A 13 -39.90 -28.78 6.00
C ARG A 13 -40.90 -28.78 4.85
N THR A 14 -41.34 -27.59 4.46
CA THR A 14 -42.21 -27.43 3.29
C THR A 14 -41.37 -27.41 2.02
N HIS A 15 -41.81 -28.17 1.03
CA HIS A 15 -41.23 -28.24 -0.30
C HIS A 15 -42.28 -27.85 -1.33
N ILE A 16 -41.82 -27.36 -2.48
CA ILE A 16 -42.63 -26.98 -3.62
C ILE A 16 -42.04 -27.65 -4.86
N TRP A 17 -42.88 -28.23 -5.71
CA TRP A 17 -42.46 -28.77 -7.00
C TRP A 17 -42.18 -27.60 -7.95
N HIS A 18 -40.92 -27.48 -8.39
CA HIS A 18 -40.44 -26.30 -9.11
C HIS A 18 -39.50 -26.67 -10.26
N ALA A 19 -39.73 -26.07 -11.43
CA ALA A 19 -38.88 -26.22 -12.61
C ALA A 19 -37.72 -25.21 -12.61
N CYS A 20 -36.50 -25.65 -12.94
CA CYS A 20 -35.36 -24.74 -13.05
C CYS A 20 -35.53 -23.76 -14.23
N GLU A 21 -35.41 -22.45 -13.99
CA GLU A 21 -35.47 -21.42 -15.04
C GLU A 21 -34.48 -21.65 -16.20
N ASP A 22 -33.26 -22.13 -15.89
CA ASP A 22 -32.22 -22.28 -16.92
C ASP A 22 -32.27 -23.62 -17.70
N CYS A 23 -32.88 -24.70 -17.15
CA CYS A 23 -32.79 -26.03 -17.77
C CYS A 23 -34.08 -26.86 -17.74
N GLY A 24 -35.18 -26.29 -17.26
CA GLY A 24 -36.49 -26.95 -17.20
C GLY A 24 -36.61 -28.09 -16.18
N ARG A 25 -35.51 -28.61 -15.61
CA ARG A 25 -35.56 -29.75 -14.69
C ARG A 25 -36.43 -29.48 -13.46
N GLU A 26 -37.44 -30.31 -13.30
CA GLU A 26 -38.38 -30.32 -12.19
C GLU A 26 -37.80 -31.05 -10.97
N ARG A 27 -38.13 -30.55 -9.78
CA ARG A 27 -37.68 -31.12 -8.50
C ARG A 27 -38.53 -30.60 -7.35
N TRP A 28 -38.52 -31.33 -6.24
CA TRP A 28 -38.88 -30.77 -4.94
C TRP A 28 -37.81 -29.79 -4.49
N ALA A 29 -38.16 -28.50 -4.42
CA ALA A 29 -37.32 -27.44 -3.88
C ALA A 29 -37.85 -27.01 -2.51
N ARG A 30 -36.98 -26.55 -1.61
CA ARG A 30 -37.43 -26.00 -0.32
C ARG A 30 -38.33 -24.79 -0.58
N CYS A 31 -39.49 -24.75 0.07
CA CYS A 31 -40.43 -23.63 -0.02
C CYS A 31 -40.12 -22.58 1.06
N LYS A 32 -40.14 -21.30 0.69
CA LYS A 32 -40.10 -20.14 1.59
C LYS A 32 -41.18 -19.15 1.13
N LYS A 33 -42.09 -18.77 2.03
CA LYS A 33 -43.18 -17.82 1.74
C LYS A 33 -44.00 -18.20 0.47
N GLY A 34 -44.29 -19.48 0.28
CA GLY A 34 -45.06 -19.98 -0.88
C GLY A 34 -44.28 -20.06 -2.19
N GLN A 35 -42.98 -19.72 -2.20
CA GLN A 35 -42.14 -19.75 -3.40
C GLN A 35 -40.95 -20.70 -3.22
N SER A 36 -40.36 -21.13 -4.34
CA SER A 36 -39.13 -21.92 -4.31
C SER A 36 -37.98 -21.07 -3.75
N ALA A 37 -37.25 -21.60 -2.77
CA ALA A 37 -36.13 -20.88 -2.14
C ALA A 37 -34.94 -20.68 -3.09
N ASN A 38 -34.86 -21.47 -4.16
CA ASN A 38 -33.88 -21.35 -5.23
C ASN A 38 -34.59 -21.60 -6.56
N GLN A 39 -34.70 -20.57 -7.39
CA GLN A 39 -35.32 -20.67 -8.71
C GLN A 39 -34.55 -21.62 -9.66
N ARG A 40 -33.23 -21.71 -9.48
CA ARG A 40 -32.32 -22.55 -10.28
C ARG A 40 -31.93 -23.84 -9.56
N CYS A 41 -31.73 -24.93 -10.33
CA CYS A 41 -31.20 -26.19 -9.79
C CYS A 41 -29.71 -26.03 -9.39
N ARG A 42 -29.17 -26.97 -8.59
CA ARG A 42 -27.81 -26.86 -8.06
C ARG A 42 -26.74 -26.72 -9.15
N SER A 43 -26.86 -27.47 -10.25
CA SER A 43 -25.92 -27.42 -11.37
C SER A 43 -25.98 -26.10 -12.14
N CYS A 44 -27.19 -25.60 -12.46
CA CYS A 44 -27.35 -24.32 -13.14
C CYS A 44 -26.97 -23.13 -12.26
N ASN A 45 -27.30 -23.17 -10.96
CA ASN A 45 -26.84 -22.15 -10.02
C ASN A 45 -25.31 -22.16 -9.87
N ALA A 46 -24.67 -23.35 -9.81
CA ALA A 46 -23.21 -23.45 -9.78
C ALA A 46 -22.56 -22.88 -11.04
N ARG A 47 -23.14 -23.12 -12.22
CA ARG A 47 -22.69 -22.53 -13.49
C ARG A 47 -22.76 -21.00 -13.46
N ASN A 48 -23.87 -20.44 -12.96
CA ASN A 48 -24.09 -19.00 -12.91
C ASN A 48 -23.26 -18.27 -11.84
N ARG A 49 -22.99 -18.91 -10.69
CA ARG A 49 -22.16 -18.33 -9.61
C ARG A 49 -20.74 -17.94 -10.06
N GLY A 50 -20.20 -18.60 -11.09
CA GLY A 50 -18.86 -18.30 -11.60
C GLY A 50 -18.78 -16.99 -12.40
N ILE A 51 -19.91 -16.49 -12.91
CA ILE A 51 -19.96 -15.32 -13.80
C ILE A 51 -19.94 -14.02 -12.97
N SER A 52 -20.78 -13.93 -11.94
CA SER A 52 -20.86 -12.75 -11.06
C SER A 52 -19.70 -12.64 -10.06
N MET A 53 -18.74 -13.57 -10.06
CA MET A 53 -17.61 -13.58 -9.13
C MET A 53 -16.28 -13.34 -9.84
N ARG A 54 -16.30 -12.71 -11.01
CA ARG A 54 -15.11 -12.44 -11.83
C ARG A 54 -15.11 -11.02 -12.36
N GLY A 55 -13.92 -10.41 -12.46
CA GLY A 55 -13.77 -9.06 -12.99
C GLY A 55 -14.68 -8.07 -12.27
N GLU A 56 -15.33 -7.20 -13.04
CA GLU A 56 -16.26 -6.17 -12.54
C GLU A 56 -17.48 -6.71 -11.81
N GLY A 57 -17.89 -7.95 -12.07
CA GLY A 57 -18.99 -8.59 -11.34
C GLY A 57 -18.64 -8.91 -9.89
N HIS A 58 -17.35 -9.07 -9.57
CA HIS A 58 -16.92 -9.44 -8.22
C HIS A 58 -17.01 -8.25 -7.26
N PRO A 59 -17.71 -8.34 -6.11
CA PRO A 59 -17.90 -7.19 -5.20
C PRO A 59 -16.60 -6.58 -4.66
N ALA A 60 -15.53 -7.37 -4.56
CA ALA A 60 -14.21 -6.88 -4.16
C ALA A 60 -13.32 -6.41 -5.33
N TRP A 61 -13.86 -6.29 -6.54
CA TRP A 61 -13.12 -5.81 -7.71
C TRP A 61 -12.82 -4.32 -7.58
N LYS A 62 -11.53 -3.99 -7.60
CA LYS A 62 -11.04 -2.61 -7.50
C LYS A 62 -10.43 -2.17 -8.82
N GLY A 63 -11.20 -2.27 -9.91
CA GLY A 63 -10.76 -1.89 -11.25
C GLY A 63 -9.54 -2.70 -11.75
N GLY A 64 -9.34 -3.92 -11.25
CA GLY A 64 -8.20 -4.76 -11.62
C GLY A 64 -6.87 -4.36 -11.01
N ARG A 65 -6.86 -3.49 -9.99
CA ARG A 65 -5.66 -3.11 -9.24
C ARG A 65 -5.48 -3.99 -8.00
N VAL A 66 -4.28 -4.54 -7.82
CA VAL A 66 -3.94 -5.42 -6.69
C VAL A 66 -2.61 -4.98 -6.07
N LYS A 67 -2.62 -4.61 -4.78
CA LYS A 67 -1.40 -4.30 -4.02
C LYS A 67 -0.78 -5.61 -3.50
N GLN A 68 0.49 -5.83 -3.79
CA GLN A 68 1.26 -6.98 -3.29
C GLN A 68 1.78 -6.71 -1.88
N SER A 69 2.08 -7.77 -1.13
CA SER A 69 2.72 -7.69 0.20
C SER A 69 4.07 -6.95 0.15
N VAL A 70 4.78 -7.03 -0.98
CA VAL A 70 6.07 -6.38 -1.22
C VAL A 70 5.94 -4.85 -1.43
N GLY A 71 4.72 -4.34 -1.58
CA GLY A 71 4.41 -2.90 -1.74
C GLY A 71 4.03 -2.49 -3.17
N TYR A 72 4.36 -3.30 -4.18
CA TYR A 72 4.05 -3.00 -5.58
C TYR A 72 2.57 -3.14 -5.91
N ILE A 73 2.09 -2.32 -6.85
CA ILE A 73 0.73 -2.41 -7.40
C ILE A 73 0.79 -3.11 -8.76
N LYS A 74 -0.10 -4.09 -8.94
CA LYS A 74 -0.36 -4.76 -10.21
C LYS A 74 -1.67 -4.27 -10.81
N VAL A 75 -1.71 -4.09 -12.12
CA VAL A 75 -2.88 -3.66 -12.88
C VAL A 75 -3.23 -4.74 -13.90
N ARG A 76 -4.50 -5.12 -13.96
CA ARG A 76 -5.03 -6.03 -14.98
C ARG A 76 -5.04 -5.33 -16.32
N VAL A 77 -4.45 -5.96 -17.34
CA VAL A 77 -4.47 -5.48 -18.72
C VAL A 77 -5.07 -6.59 -19.59
N PHE A 78 -5.99 -6.21 -20.47
CA PHE A 78 -6.75 -7.13 -21.31
C PHE A 78 -6.10 -7.29 -22.69
N SER A 79 -6.46 -8.35 -23.42
CA SER A 79 -5.78 -8.76 -24.66
C SER A 79 -5.92 -7.80 -25.83
N ASP A 80 -6.88 -6.88 -25.74
CA ASP A 80 -7.14 -5.80 -26.68
C ASP A 80 -6.23 -4.56 -26.45
N ASP A 81 -5.55 -4.48 -25.31
CA ASP A 81 -4.65 -3.37 -25.00
C ASP A 81 -3.27 -3.54 -25.66
N PHE A 82 -2.71 -2.45 -26.19
CA PHE A 82 -1.38 -2.39 -26.78
C PHE A 82 -0.27 -2.90 -25.84
N PHE A 83 -0.39 -2.65 -24.53
CA PHE A 83 0.59 -3.05 -23.53
C PHE A 83 0.40 -4.50 -23.04
N TYR A 84 -0.52 -5.27 -23.63
CA TYR A 84 -0.77 -6.65 -23.21
C TYR A 84 0.46 -7.55 -23.30
N SER A 85 1.42 -7.25 -24.18
CA SER A 85 2.67 -8.02 -24.28
C SER A 85 3.54 -7.96 -23.00
N MET A 86 3.26 -7.04 -22.08
CA MET A 86 3.98 -6.86 -20.81
C MET A 86 3.38 -7.62 -19.63
N VAL A 87 2.23 -8.29 -19.82
CA VAL A 87 1.52 -8.94 -18.71
C VAL A 87 2.16 -10.25 -18.27
N ASP A 88 1.93 -10.61 -17.02
CA ASP A 88 2.23 -11.93 -16.49
C ASP A 88 1.21 -12.99 -16.97
N LYS A 89 1.44 -14.26 -16.63
CA LYS A 89 0.55 -15.38 -16.99
C LYS A 89 -0.90 -15.22 -16.48
N LYS A 90 -1.17 -14.27 -15.58
CA LYS A 90 -2.50 -13.99 -15.02
C LYS A 90 -3.14 -12.74 -15.65
N GLY A 91 -2.48 -12.09 -16.61
CA GLY A 91 -2.96 -10.87 -17.26
C GLY A 91 -2.73 -9.61 -16.43
N TYR A 92 -1.69 -9.58 -15.58
CA TYR A 92 -1.34 -8.40 -14.79
C TYR A 92 0.04 -7.86 -15.14
N VAL A 93 0.18 -6.54 -15.11
CA VAL A 93 1.46 -5.83 -15.24
C VAL A 93 1.74 -5.00 -13.99
N LEU A 94 3.01 -4.75 -13.67
CA LEU A 94 3.37 -3.82 -12.60
C LEU A 94 3.03 -2.38 -13.01
N GLU A 95 2.38 -1.63 -12.11
CA GLU A 95 1.88 -0.29 -12.42
C GLU A 95 3.00 0.67 -12.84
N HIS A 96 4.09 0.74 -12.08
CA HIS A 96 5.24 1.60 -12.43
C HIS A 96 5.82 1.27 -13.82
N ARG A 97 5.84 -0.02 -14.22
CA ARG A 97 6.28 -0.42 -15.57
C ARG A 97 5.28 0.06 -16.63
N LEU A 98 3.99 -0.05 -16.35
CA LEU A 98 2.94 0.39 -17.27
C LEU A 98 2.95 1.92 -17.44
N VAL A 99 3.13 2.67 -16.36
CA VAL A 99 3.23 4.14 -16.38
C VAL A 99 4.44 4.58 -17.21
N MET A 100 5.59 3.95 -17.00
CA MET A 100 6.80 4.24 -17.78
C MET A 100 6.65 3.84 -19.26
N ALA A 101 6.07 2.67 -19.55
CA ALA A 101 5.78 2.25 -20.93
C ALA A 101 4.85 3.22 -21.67
N LYS A 102 3.79 3.69 -20.99
CA LYS A 102 2.87 4.70 -21.52
C LYS A 102 3.57 6.01 -21.81
N HIS A 103 4.43 6.46 -20.92
CA HIS A 103 5.22 7.69 -21.13
C HIS A 103 6.19 7.57 -22.32
N LEU A 104 6.79 6.40 -22.52
CA LEU A 104 7.70 6.14 -23.64
C LEU A 104 6.97 5.81 -24.96
N GLY A 105 5.66 5.55 -24.92
CA GLY A 105 4.88 5.13 -26.08
C GLY A 105 5.26 3.75 -26.64
N ARG A 106 5.91 2.89 -25.85
CA ARG A 106 6.31 1.53 -26.26
C ARG A 106 6.29 0.54 -25.11
N CYS A 107 6.20 -0.75 -25.42
CA CYS A 107 6.36 -1.79 -24.42
C CYS A 107 7.80 -1.85 -23.88
N LEU A 108 7.92 -2.05 -22.57
CA LEU A 108 9.21 -2.28 -21.92
C LEU A 108 9.64 -3.74 -22.08
N GLN A 109 10.91 -3.93 -22.37
CA GLN A 109 11.55 -5.24 -22.42
C GLN A 109 11.76 -5.80 -21.01
N ARG A 110 11.97 -7.13 -20.93
CA ARG A 110 12.09 -7.82 -19.64
C ARG A 110 13.31 -7.37 -18.83
N TRP A 111 14.39 -6.98 -19.49
CA TRP A 111 15.63 -6.49 -18.87
C TRP A 111 15.60 -4.99 -18.54
N GLU A 112 14.61 -4.25 -19.02
CA GLU A 112 14.43 -2.85 -18.67
C GLU A 112 13.77 -2.77 -17.28
N ILE A 113 14.50 -2.21 -16.32
CA ILE A 113 14.09 -2.11 -14.92
C ILE A 113 13.67 -0.68 -14.64
N VAL A 114 12.57 -0.53 -13.92
CA VAL A 114 12.06 0.78 -13.48
C VAL A 114 12.29 0.88 -11.98
N HIS A 115 13.12 1.85 -11.58
CA HIS A 115 13.51 2.14 -10.21
C HIS A 115 12.69 3.29 -9.64
N HIS A 116 12.36 3.22 -8.35
CA HIS A 116 11.69 4.29 -7.60
C HIS A 116 12.73 5.12 -6.86
N LYS A 117 12.94 6.39 -7.26
CA LYS A 117 13.96 7.28 -6.69
C LYS A 117 13.73 7.55 -5.19
N SER A 118 12.49 7.70 -4.76
CA SER A 118 12.13 7.91 -3.35
C SER A 118 12.18 6.62 -2.52
N GLY A 119 12.26 5.46 -3.18
CA GLY A 119 12.10 4.14 -2.55
C GLY A 119 10.66 3.82 -2.11
N ILE A 120 9.70 4.70 -2.36
CA ILE A 120 8.27 4.48 -2.08
C ILE A 120 7.64 3.75 -3.28
N LYS A 121 7.25 2.50 -3.08
CA LYS A 121 6.87 1.57 -4.18
C LYS A 121 5.47 1.79 -4.75
N ASP A 122 4.61 2.53 -4.05
CA ASP A 122 3.26 2.89 -4.50
C ASP A 122 3.17 4.32 -5.05
N ASP A 123 4.24 5.11 -4.96
CA ASP A 123 4.35 6.40 -5.63
C ASP A 123 4.86 6.21 -7.06
N ASN A 124 3.92 6.12 -8.00
CA ASN A 124 4.19 5.86 -9.41
C ASN A 124 4.21 7.14 -10.27
N GLY A 125 4.44 8.31 -9.68
CA GLY A 125 4.68 9.56 -10.42
C GLY A 125 5.89 9.44 -11.35
N LEU A 126 5.81 9.96 -12.58
CA LEU A 126 6.89 9.84 -13.57
C LEU A 126 8.21 10.45 -13.08
N GLU A 127 8.12 11.52 -12.30
CA GLU A 127 9.23 12.17 -11.61
C GLU A 127 9.96 11.24 -10.64
N ASN A 128 9.23 10.31 -10.01
CA ASN A 128 9.76 9.34 -9.06
C ASN A 128 10.29 8.07 -9.73
N LEU A 129 9.99 7.85 -11.01
CA LEU A 129 10.43 6.66 -11.74
C LEU A 129 11.70 6.94 -12.55
N GLN A 130 12.56 5.93 -12.66
CA GLN A 130 13.75 5.97 -13.49
C GLN A 130 13.94 4.65 -14.22
N LEU A 131 14.13 4.69 -15.54
CA LEU A 131 14.50 3.51 -16.32
C LEU A 131 16.01 3.26 -16.19
N VAL A 132 16.39 2.06 -15.76
CA VAL A 132 17.79 1.68 -15.49
C VAL A 132 18.09 0.29 -16.05
N SER A 133 19.38 0.03 -16.31
CA SER A 133 19.88 -1.31 -16.61
C SER A 133 20.09 -2.12 -15.33
N ASP A 134 20.18 -3.45 -15.46
CA ASP A 134 20.34 -4.38 -14.34
C ASP A 134 21.57 -4.09 -13.46
N GLU A 135 22.72 -3.86 -14.08
CA GLU A 135 23.95 -3.51 -13.36
C GLU A 135 23.81 -2.23 -12.54
N ARG A 136 23.22 -1.18 -13.14
CA ARG A 136 23.02 0.11 -12.45
C ARG A 136 21.98 -0.01 -11.35
N HIS A 137 20.93 -0.79 -11.53
CA HIS A 137 19.90 -1.00 -10.53
C HIS A 137 20.48 -1.61 -9.24
N ASN A 138 21.36 -2.60 -9.37
CA ASN A 138 22.03 -3.22 -8.23
C ASN A 138 22.93 -2.23 -7.49
N GLN A 139 23.72 -1.44 -8.23
CA GLN A 139 24.57 -0.40 -7.64
C GLN A 139 23.73 0.66 -6.89
N ILE A 140 22.66 1.16 -7.50
CA ILE A 140 21.75 2.14 -6.88
C ILE A 140 21.17 1.57 -5.59
N THR A 141 20.66 0.34 -5.62
CA THR A 141 20.08 -0.32 -4.44
C THR A 141 21.09 -0.47 -3.30
N ILE A 142 22.35 -0.85 -3.61
CA ILE A 142 23.41 -0.98 -2.60
C ILE A 142 23.73 0.38 -1.97
N LEU A 143 23.87 1.42 -2.80
CA LEU A 143 24.19 2.77 -2.35
C LEU A 143 23.05 3.35 -1.49
N GLU A 144 21.80 3.21 -1.90
CA GLU A 144 20.64 3.67 -1.13
C GLU A 144 20.56 3.00 0.24
N ASN A 145 20.80 1.68 0.31
CA ASN A 145 20.83 0.96 1.58
C ASN A 145 21.98 1.44 2.48
N ARG A 146 23.14 1.74 1.88
CA ARG A 146 24.29 2.29 2.63
C ARG A 146 24.00 3.68 3.16
N ILE A 147 23.41 4.56 2.35
CA ILE A 147 23.00 5.92 2.75
C ILE A 147 22.02 5.83 3.93
N LYS A 148 20.94 5.06 3.80
CA LYS A 148 19.96 4.85 4.88
C LYS A 148 20.59 4.35 6.17
N TYR A 149 21.54 3.41 6.05
CA TYR A 149 22.27 2.90 7.21
C TYR A 149 23.09 4.00 7.89
N LEU A 150 23.82 4.79 7.11
CA LEU A 150 24.66 5.89 7.60
C LEU A 150 23.82 7.02 8.21
N GLU A 151 22.75 7.43 7.55
CA GLU A 151 21.78 8.42 8.05
C GLU A 151 21.16 7.97 9.38
N GLY A 152 20.74 6.70 9.46
CA GLY A 152 20.25 6.13 10.72
C GLY A 152 21.32 6.11 11.81
N GLY A 153 22.59 5.89 11.44
CA GLY A 153 23.73 5.98 12.34
C GLY A 153 23.94 7.39 12.86
N LEU A 154 23.94 8.37 11.96
CA LEU A 154 24.06 9.80 12.26
C LEU A 154 22.93 10.24 13.19
N MET A 155 21.68 9.89 12.87
CA MET A 155 20.50 10.21 13.69
C MET A 155 20.63 9.64 15.11
N ARG A 156 21.09 8.39 15.26
CA ARG A 156 21.34 7.79 16.58
C ARG A 156 22.47 8.50 17.33
N ALA A 157 23.53 8.91 16.64
CA ALA A 157 24.63 9.65 17.25
C ALA A 157 24.17 11.05 17.72
N THR A 158 23.40 11.76 16.90
CA THR A 158 22.79 13.05 17.25
C THR A 158 21.86 12.91 18.45
N LEU A 159 20.99 11.89 18.47
CA LEU A 159 20.07 11.66 19.58
C LEU A 159 20.79 11.33 20.89
N LYS A 160 21.85 10.50 20.85
CA LYS A 160 22.68 10.20 22.03
C LYS A 160 23.33 11.45 22.62
N ASN A 161 23.67 12.40 21.77
CA ASN A 161 24.25 13.67 22.15
C ASN A 161 23.19 14.77 22.31
N SER A 162 21.90 14.43 22.43
CA SER A 162 20.83 15.40 22.64
C SER A 162 20.26 15.30 24.05
N LYS A 163 19.98 16.44 24.68
CA LYS A 163 19.23 16.52 25.93
C LYS A 163 17.94 17.30 25.69
N ILE A 164 16.86 16.85 26.31
CA ILE A 164 15.61 17.60 26.37
C ILE A 164 15.70 18.55 27.56
N ILE A 165 15.51 19.83 27.31
CA ILE A 165 15.46 20.88 28.33
C ILE A 165 14.02 21.41 28.37
N GLY A 166 13.45 21.49 29.57
CA GLY A 166 12.10 22.02 29.80
C GLY A 166 12.15 23.47 30.28
N CYS A 167 11.18 24.28 29.86
CA CYS A 167 11.00 25.63 30.38
C CYS A 167 10.31 25.53 31.75
N PRO A 168 10.86 26.13 32.81
CA PRO A 168 10.25 26.06 34.13
C PRO A 168 8.93 26.86 34.25
N VAL A 169 8.63 27.73 33.28
CA VAL A 169 7.45 28.61 33.31
C VAL A 169 6.32 28.06 32.45
N CYS A 170 6.57 27.80 31.16
CA CYS A 170 5.54 27.36 30.22
C CYS A 170 5.53 25.85 29.95
N TRP A 171 6.45 25.10 30.56
CA TRP A 171 6.61 23.65 30.37
C TRP A 171 6.92 23.21 28.92
N GLY A 172 7.23 24.16 28.04
CA GLY A 172 7.68 23.88 26.68
C GLY A 172 8.97 23.04 26.67
N LEU A 173 9.10 22.13 25.71
CA LEU A 173 10.28 21.26 25.56
C LEU A 173 11.14 21.74 24.39
N LYS A 174 12.46 21.83 24.61
CA LYS A 174 13.46 22.10 23.56
C LYS A 174 14.51 21.00 23.55
N VAL A 175 14.83 20.48 22.36
CA VAL A 175 15.93 19.53 22.17
C VAL A 175 17.21 20.33 21.93
N VAL A 176 18.24 20.10 22.74
CA VAL A 176 19.55 20.75 22.60
C VAL A 176 20.61 19.69 22.37
N CYS A 177 21.42 19.87 21.33
CA CYS A 177 22.58 19.02 21.08
C CYS A 177 23.71 19.41 22.05
N VAL A 178 24.11 18.50 22.91
CA VAL A 178 25.24 18.62 23.83
C VAL A 178 26.47 18.07 23.11
N GLY A 179 27.29 18.95 22.56
CA GLY A 179 28.53 18.57 21.90
C GLY A 179 29.57 18.00 22.87
N LEU A 180 30.36 17.03 22.40
CA LEU A 180 31.55 16.43 23.02
C LEU A 180 32.75 17.40 23.09
N LYS A 181 32.54 18.69 23.39
CA LYS A 181 33.63 19.68 23.44
C LYS A 181 33.78 20.20 24.86
N ASP A 182 35.01 20.18 25.37
CA ASP A 182 35.37 20.59 26.74
C ASP A 182 35.28 22.11 26.99
N ASN A 183 34.74 22.89 26.05
CA ASN A 183 34.70 24.36 26.07
C ASN A 183 33.27 24.91 25.85
N LEU A 184 32.34 24.50 26.70
CA LEU A 184 30.95 24.93 26.66
C LEU A 184 30.64 25.90 27.80
N GLU A 185 30.30 27.16 27.49
CA GLU A 185 29.83 28.14 28.49
C GLU A 185 28.29 28.19 28.50
N PRO A 186 27.65 28.24 29.68
CA PRO A 186 26.20 28.35 29.76
C PRO A 186 25.70 29.73 29.25
N ILE A 187 24.67 29.74 28.42
CA ILE A 187 23.98 30.93 27.94
C ILE A 187 22.46 30.80 28.11
N LEU A 188 21.81 31.91 28.44
CA LEU A 188 20.35 32.01 28.55
C LEU A 188 19.76 32.41 27.19
N GLU A 189 19.05 31.51 26.53
CA GLU A 189 18.32 31.80 25.28
C GLU A 189 16.84 32.09 25.58
N PRO A 190 16.20 33.13 25.03
CA PRO A 190 14.80 33.44 25.33
C PRO A 190 13.82 32.32 24.91
N CYS A 191 12.79 32.10 25.72
CA CYS A 191 11.70 31.17 25.40
C CYS A 191 10.74 31.79 24.38
N THR A 192 10.42 31.06 23.31
CA THR A 192 9.47 31.54 22.28
C THR A 192 8.00 31.42 22.70
N GLY A 193 7.71 30.79 23.85
CA GLY A 193 6.35 30.54 24.35
C GLY A 193 6.00 31.28 25.65
N CYS A 194 6.93 32.01 26.26
CA CYS A 194 6.65 32.88 27.40
C CYS A 194 7.71 33.96 27.56
N ASP A 195 7.29 35.12 28.06
CA ASP A 195 8.15 36.30 28.24
C ASP A 195 9.03 36.24 29.50
N GLY A 196 8.92 35.16 30.29
CA GLY A 196 9.34 35.14 31.70
C GLY A 196 10.74 34.59 32.02
N THR A 197 11.29 33.64 31.27
CA THR A 197 12.66 33.11 31.50
C THR A 197 13.16 32.36 30.27
N GLY A 198 14.45 32.52 29.95
CA GLY A 198 15.12 31.76 28.89
C GLY A 198 15.53 30.33 29.28
N TRP A 199 15.96 29.55 28.30
CA TRP A 199 16.58 28.23 28.43
C TRP A 199 18.05 28.38 28.81
N LEU A 200 18.53 27.59 29.79
CA LEU A 200 19.96 27.42 30.01
C LEU A 200 20.50 26.50 28.92
N THR A 201 21.19 27.05 27.92
CA THR A 201 21.86 26.33 26.85
C THR A 201 23.37 26.52 26.97
N TYR A 202 24.16 25.99 26.03
CA TYR A 202 25.62 26.11 26.07
C TYR A 202 26.14 26.56 24.71
N LYS A 203 27.04 27.56 24.70
CA LYS A 203 27.76 27.99 23.49
C LYS A 203 29.20 27.47 23.49
N GLU A 204 29.73 27.18 22.32
CA GLU A 204 31.16 26.93 22.16
C GLU A 204 31.94 28.23 22.41
N VAL A 205 33.03 28.13 23.17
CA VAL A 205 33.94 29.26 23.40
C VAL A 205 35.31 28.92 22.86
N ASP A 206 35.78 29.75 21.94
CA ASP A 206 37.13 29.64 21.39
C ASP A 206 38.15 29.95 22.48
N LYS A 207 39.02 28.98 22.81
CA LYS A 207 40.09 29.10 23.82
C LYS A 207 41.20 30.14 23.47
N LYS A 208 41.03 30.95 22.44
CA LYS A 208 42.03 31.90 21.95
C LYS A 208 41.80 33.33 22.46
N GLU A 209 41.72 33.57 23.77
CA GLU A 209 41.81 34.96 24.30
C GLU A 209 41.99 35.07 25.83
N LYS A 210 42.84 34.25 26.44
CA LYS A 210 43.33 34.51 27.82
C LYS A 210 44.85 34.36 27.89
N SER A 211 45.53 35.33 27.32
CA SER A 211 46.97 35.58 27.49
C SER A 211 47.19 37.09 27.34
N LYS A 212 46.92 37.83 28.41
CA LYS A 212 47.51 39.13 28.73
C LYS A 212 47.36 39.37 30.23
#